data_AF-C7BNU4-F1
#
_entry.id   AF-C7BNU4-F1
#
_cell.length_a   1.000
_cell.length_b   1.000
_cell.length_c   1.000
_cell.angle_alpha   90.00
_cell.angle_beta   90.00
_cell.angle_gamma   90.00
#
_symmetry.space_group_name_H-M   'P 1'
#
loop_
_entity.id
_entity.type
_entity.pdbx_description
1 polymer ?
#
loop_
_entity_poly.entity_id
_entity_poly.type
_entity_poly.pdbx_seq_one_letter_code
_entity_poly.pdbx_strand_id
1 'polypeptide(L)'
;MDKQVRHGMSGHLSATKTGICLSMSDYSYERKRKNPFWMILLVLIAVIGAAIGGYSWWAFKQAEKSDSVASKTIEVPVFMTLEPFTVNLIDNEDHFDRVLYVGVTLRLADEKTRQRFHEYLPEIRSRMLLLLSRQKSAELAHDNGKLRLMNDIKQTLSPTLVPGEPDQVITDVLFTTFILR
;
A
#
# COMPACT_ATOMS: atom_id res chain seq x y z
N MET A 1 47.39 76.01 43.86
CA MET A 1 48.48 76.12 44.85
C MET A 1 49.37 74.89 44.74
N ASP A 2 50.67 75.16 44.70
CA ASP A 2 51.88 74.36 44.98
C ASP A 2 52.21 72.99 44.34
N LYS A 3 53.10 73.06 43.34
CA LYS A 3 54.53 72.64 43.32
C LYS A 3 55.03 71.30 43.92
N GLN A 4 55.73 70.59 43.02
CA GLN A 4 57.05 69.90 43.12
C GLN A 4 57.19 68.70 44.10
N VAL A 5 58.14 67.76 44.01
CA VAL A 5 59.50 67.67 43.44
C VAL A 5 59.84 66.20 43.07
N ARG A 6 60.78 66.07 42.14
CA ARG A 6 61.56 64.92 41.59
C ARG A 6 62.10 63.88 42.59
N HIS A 7 62.42 62.67 42.11
CA HIS A 7 63.80 62.14 41.99
C HIS A 7 63.90 60.78 41.24
N GLY A 8 64.59 60.77 40.10
CA GLY A 8 65.83 60.01 39.82
C GLY A 8 65.91 58.47 39.79
N MET A 9 66.23 57.96 38.58
CA MET A 9 67.49 57.23 38.24
C MET A 9 67.48 55.69 38.07
N SER A 10 67.39 55.29 36.78
CA SER A 10 68.30 54.43 35.97
C SER A 10 68.76 53.02 36.43
N GLY A 11 68.63 52.06 35.50
CA GLY A 11 69.33 50.76 35.56
C GLY A 11 68.90 49.76 34.48
N HIS A 12 69.50 49.88 33.29
CA HIS A 12 69.42 49.07 32.06
C HIS A 12 69.27 47.54 32.18
N LEU A 13 68.45 46.93 31.30
CA LEU A 13 68.67 45.62 30.64
C LEU A 13 67.84 45.61 29.32
N SER A 14 68.44 45.87 28.16
CA SER A 14 69.02 44.90 27.22
C SER A 14 68.09 44.64 26.02
N ALA A 15 68.52 45.07 24.83
CA ALA A 15 67.86 44.85 23.55
C ALA A 15 68.86 44.20 22.57
N THR A 16 68.33 43.27 21.75
CA THR A 16 68.90 42.63 20.54
C THR A 16 70.09 41.68 20.77
N LYS A 17 70.20 40.47 20.20
CA LYS A 17 69.94 40.02 18.81
C LYS A 17 70.00 38.47 18.74
N THR A 18 69.60 37.91 17.59
CA THR A 18 69.98 36.61 16.97
C THR A 18 69.13 35.35 17.18
N GLY A 19 68.34 35.00 16.15
CA GLY A 19 68.40 33.70 15.47
C GLY A 19 67.61 32.53 16.07
N ILE A 20 66.32 32.45 15.75
CA ILE A 20 65.54 31.20 15.90
C ILE A 20 65.81 30.33 14.67
N CYS A 21 66.63 29.28 14.85
CA CYS A 21 66.71 28.16 13.92
C CYS A 21 65.66 27.13 14.36
N LEU A 22 64.54 27.05 13.64
CA LEU A 22 63.56 25.99 13.81
C LEU A 22 64.18 24.69 13.30
N SER A 23 64.54 23.82 14.24
CA SER A 23 64.99 22.45 13.97
C SER A 23 63.82 21.66 13.35
N MET A 24 64.04 21.26 12.10
CA MET A 24 63.18 20.40 11.30
C MET A 24 63.10 19.02 11.97
N SER A 25 61.89 18.59 12.30
CA SER A 25 61.64 17.30 12.94
C SER A 25 61.87 16.18 11.92
N ASP A 26 62.96 15.43 12.08
CA ASP A 26 63.23 14.23 11.30
C ASP A 26 62.21 13.13 11.68
N TYR A 27 61.16 13.01 10.88
CA TYR A 27 60.25 11.86 10.90
C TYR A 27 60.96 10.67 10.23
N SER A 28 61.75 9.96 11.04
CA SER A 28 62.41 8.73 10.62
C SER A 28 61.37 7.65 10.31
N TYR A 29 61.02 7.49 9.04
CA TYR A 29 60.26 6.33 8.57
C TYR A 29 61.22 5.14 8.41
N GLU A 30 61.33 4.34 9.48
CA GLU A 30 61.96 3.03 9.45
C GLU A 30 61.27 2.15 8.36
N ARG A 31 61.95 1.97 7.23
CA ARG A 31 61.54 0.97 6.20
C ARG A 31 61.84 -0.43 6.73
N LYS A 32 60.93 -0.95 7.54
CA LYS A 32 60.89 -2.37 7.89
C LYS A 32 60.67 -3.17 6.61
N ARG A 33 61.66 -3.95 6.16
CA ARG A 33 61.53 -4.85 5.00
C ARG A 33 60.40 -5.84 5.29
N LYS A 34 59.22 -5.59 4.72
CA LYS A 34 58.10 -6.53 4.75
C LYS A 34 58.42 -7.66 3.77
N ASN A 35 58.48 -8.89 4.28
CA ASN A 35 58.50 -10.07 3.43
C ASN A 35 57.27 -10.00 2.51
N PRO A 36 57.43 -10.12 1.18
CA PRO A 36 56.31 -9.96 0.24
C PRO A 36 55.20 -10.97 0.49
N PHE A 37 55.54 -12.09 1.13
CA PHE A 37 54.61 -13.11 1.60
C PHE A 37 53.52 -12.56 2.53
N TRP A 38 53.85 -11.62 3.43
CA TRP A 38 52.87 -11.02 4.33
C TRP A 38 51.97 -10.01 3.61
N MET A 39 52.51 -9.37 2.55
CA MET A 39 51.74 -8.51 1.64
C MET A 39 50.76 -9.35 0.81
N ILE A 40 51.21 -10.49 0.26
CA ILE A 40 50.39 -11.43 -0.52
C ILE A 40 49.29 -12.05 0.34
N LEU A 41 49.60 -12.44 1.58
CA LEU A 41 48.62 -12.99 2.53
C LEU A 41 47.51 -11.97 2.84
N LEU A 42 47.86 -10.69 3.01
CA LEU A 42 46.90 -9.62 3.29
C LEU A 42 45.97 -9.37 2.09
N VAL A 43 46.52 -9.38 0.87
CA VAL A 43 45.75 -9.25 -0.37
C VAL A 43 44.80 -10.44 -0.56
N LEU A 44 45.25 -11.66 -0.27
CA LEU A 44 44.42 -12.87 -0.37
C LEU A 44 43.22 -12.79 0.59
N ILE A 45 43.44 -12.37 1.84
CA ILE A 45 42.38 -12.20 2.84
C ILE A 45 41.40 -11.08 2.40
N ALA A 46 41.91 -9.99 1.84
CA ALA A 46 41.07 -8.90 1.35
C ALA A 46 40.16 -9.35 0.18
N VAL A 47 40.68 -10.17 -0.75
CA VAL A 47 39.91 -10.72 -1.87
C VAL A 47 38.82 -11.68 -1.39
N ILE A 48 39.15 -12.56 -0.42
CA ILE A 48 38.17 -13.49 0.17
C ILE A 48 37.08 -12.73 0.93
N GLY A 49 37.45 -11.71 1.71
CA GLY A 49 36.51 -10.85 2.42
C GLY A 49 35.57 -10.08 1.48
N ALA A 50 36.09 -9.57 0.36
CA ALA A 50 35.28 -8.89 -0.65
C ALA A 50 34.31 -9.85 -1.37
N ALA A 51 34.71 -11.10 -1.62
CA ALA A 51 33.84 -12.11 -2.22
C ALA A 51 32.67 -12.49 -1.29
N ILE A 52 32.94 -12.72 -0.01
CA ILE A 52 31.91 -13.05 0.99
C ILE A 52 31.00 -11.85 1.25
N GLY A 53 31.57 -10.66 1.44
CA GLY A 53 30.83 -9.41 1.64
C GLY A 53 29.93 -9.08 0.45
N GLY A 54 30.47 -9.16 -0.77
CA GLY A 54 29.71 -8.93 -2.00
C GLY A 54 28.58 -9.93 -2.22
N TYR A 55 28.82 -11.23 -1.96
CA TYR A 55 27.79 -12.25 -2.07
C TYR A 55 26.69 -12.06 -1.03
N SER A 56 27.05 -11.74 0.22
CA SER A 56 26.06 -11.48 1.27
C SER A 56 25.19 -10.26 0.94
N TRP A 57 25.77 -9.15 0.46
CA TRP A 57 25.02 -7.95 0.11
C TRP A 57 24.11 -8.16 -1.11
N TRP A 58 24.59 -8.91 -2.11
CA TRP A 58 23.79 -9.25 -3.29
C TRP A 58 22.66 -10.23 -2.95
N ALA A 59 22.90 -11.19 -2.05
CA ALA A 59 21.89 -12.12 -1.54
C ALA A 59 20.83 -11.40 -0.68
N PHE A 60 21.23 -10.49 0.21
CA PHE A 60 20.30 -9.66 0.99
C PHE A 60 19.43 -8.77 0.09
N LYS A 61 20.00 -8.17 -0.98
CA LYS A 61 19.22 -7.41 -1.96
C LYS A 61 18.22 -8.25 -2.77
N GLN A 62 18.48 -9.55 -2.95
CA GLN A 62 17.54 -10.47 -3.59
C GLN A 62 16.42 -10.90 -2.63
N ALA A 63 16.72 -11.05 -1.34
CA ALA A 63 15.71 -11.32 -0.32
C ALA A 63 14.69 -10.17 -0.23
N GLU A 64 15.14 -8.90 -0.24
CA GLU A 64 14.21 -7.75 -0.21
C GLU A 64 13.34 -7.63 -1.47
N LYS A 65 13.81 -8.10 -2.63
CA LYS A 65 12.99 -8.14 -3.86
C LYS A 65 11.95 -9.27 -3.86
N SER A 66 12.16 -10.33 -3.07
CA SER A 66 11.25 -11.48 -2.99
C SER A 66 10.12 -11.31 -1.96
N ASP A 67 10.24 -10.36 -1.03
CA ASP A 67 9.22 -10.10 0.01
C ASP A 67 8.14 -9.08 -0.40
N SER A 68 8.07 -8.70 -1.68
CA SER A 68 7.00 -7.84 -2.22
C SER A 68 5.75 -8.59 -2.70
N VAL A 69 5.60 -9.87 -2.35
CA VAL A 69 4.27 -10.49 -2.36
C VAL A 69 3.57 -9.99 -1.11
N ALA A 70 3.00 -8.79 -1.22
CA ALA A 70 2.02 -8.29 -0.28
C ALA A 70 1.07 -9.45 0.02
N SER A 71 1.11 -9.94 1.27
CA SER A 71 0.18 -10.94 1.77
C SER A 71 -1.21 -10.37 1.50
N LYS A 72 -1.84 -10.81 0.40
CA LYS A 72 -3.21 -10.46 0.07
C LYS A 72 -4.01 -11.07 1.19
N THR A 73 -4.31 -10.26 2.21
CA THR A 73 -5.22 -10.59 3.28
C THR A 73 -6.45 -11.15 2.58
N ILE A 74 -6.70 -12.44 2.77
CA ILE A 74 -7.89 -13.08 2.21
C ILE A 74 -9.03 -12.51 3.04
N GLU A 75 -9.62 -11.43 2.55
CA GLU A 75 -10.78 -10.81 3.17
C GLU A 75 -11.88 -11.88 3.25
N VAL A 76 -12.35 -12.12 4.47
CA VAL A 76 -13.38 -13.13 4.71
C VAL A 76 -14.66 -12.63 4.03
N PRO A 77 -15.22 -13.39 3.07
CA PRO A 77 -16.38 -12.94 2.32
C PRO A 77 -17.57 -12.73 3.27
N VAL A 78 -18.24 -11.60 3.10
CA VAL A 78 -19.40 -11.23 3.92
C VAL A 78 -20.68 -11.43 3.10
N PHE A 79 -21.70 -12.07 3.69
CA PHE A 79 -22.96 -12.32 3.02
C PHE A 79 -24.07 -11.42 3.59
N MET A 80 -24.87 -10.83 2.70
CA MET A 80 -26.01 -10.00 3.05
C MET A 80 -27.24 -10.48 2.30
N THR A 81 -28.23 -10.99 3.03
CA THR A 81 -29.52 -11.38 2.46
C THR A 81 -30.40 -10.16 2.31
N LEU A 82 -30.96 -9.97 1.12
CA LEU A 82 -31.98 -8.97 0.85
C LEU A 82 -33.36 -9.58 1.07
N GLU A 83 -34.31 -8.74 1.48
CA GLU A 83 -35.71 -9.13 1.48
C GLU A 83 -36.16 -9.55 0.07
N PRO A 84 -37.05 -10.55 -0.05
CA PRO A 84 -37.51 -11.00 -1.34
C PRO A 84 -38.31 -9.92 -2.07
N PHE A 85 -38.16 -9.89 -3.38
CA PHE A 85 -38.84 -8.97 -4.27
C PHE A 85 -39.99 -9.68 -4.96
N THR A 86 -41.11 -8.98 -5.11
CA THR A 86 -42.22 -9.38 -5.97
C THR A 86 -42.42 -8.28 -7.00
N VAL A 87 -42.24 -8.58 -8.27
CA VAL A 87 -42.44 -7.61 -9.36
C VAL A 87 -43.24 -8.23 -10.49
N ASN A 88 -43.98 -7.38 -11.20
CA ASN A 88 -44.62 -7.77 -12.44
C ASN A 88 -43.62 -7.62 -13.59
N LEU A 89 -43.54 -8.62 -14.45
CA LEU A 89 -42.69 -8.58 -15.63
C LEU A 89 -43.48 -8.07 -16.83
N ILE A 90 -42.84 -7.22 -17.64
CA ILE A 90 -43.43 -6.68 -18.87
C ILE A 90 -42.74 -7.39 -20.03
N ASP A 91 -43.35 -8.47 -20.53
CA ASP A 91 -42.80 -9.20 -21.68
C ASP A 91 -43.16 -8.51 -22.99
N ASN A 92 -44.46 -8.35 -23.25
CA ASN A 92 -45.06 -7.76 -24.44
C ASN A 92 -46.41 -7.14 -24.05
N GLU A 93 -46.98 -6.26 -24.87
CA GLU A 93 -48.22 -5.51 -24.58
C GLU A 93 -49.45 -6.41 -24.31
N ASP A 94 -49.40 -7.71 -24.61
CA ASP A 94 -50.51 -8.65 -24.42
C ASP A 94 -50.39 -9.55 -23.17
N HIS A 95 -49.24 -9.57 -22.49
CA HIS A 95 -48.97 -10.49 -21.36
C HIS A 95 -48.42 -9.74 -20.13
N PHE A 96 -49.33 -9.14 -19.35
CA PHE A 96 -49.03 -8.40 -18.11
C PHE A 96 -49.19 -9.24 -16.83
N ASP A 97 -49.51 -10.52 -16.94
CA ASP A 97 -49.87 -11.39 -15.82
C ASP A 97 -48.68 -12.11 -15.18
N ARG A 98 -47.47 -11.92 -15.73
CA ARG A 98 -46.27 -12.59 -15.23
C ARG A 98 -45.71 -11.93 -13.98
N VAL A 99 -45.48 -12.75 -12.96
CA VAL A 99 -44.95 -12.29 -11.67
C VAL A 99 -43.63 -12.99 -11.38
N LEU A 100 -42.61 -12.20 -11.06
CA LEU A 100 -41.34 -12.67 -10.55
C LEU A 100 -41.30 -12.51 -9.02
N TYR A 101 -41.10 -13.61 -8.31
CA TYR A 101 -40.74 -13.63 -6.90
C TYR A 101 -39.30 -14.11 -6.76
N VAL A 102 -38.42 -13.23 -6.27
CA VAL A 102 -36.98 -13.48 -6.22
C VAL A 102 -36.39 -13.12 -4.87
N GLY A 103 -35.66 -14.07 -4.27
CA GLY A 103 -34.82 -13.87 -3.09
C GLY A 103 -33.36 -13.79 -3.50
N VAL A 104 -32.64 -12.77 -3.01
CA VAL A 104 -31.25 -12.49 -3.38
C VAL A 104 -30.37 -12.39 -2.13
N THR A 105 -29.18 -12.96 -2.19
CA THR A 105 -28.11 -12.75 -1.20
C THR A 105 -26.87 -12.23 -1.91
N LEU A 106 -26.33 -11.12 -1.43
CA LEU A 106 -25.12 -10.50 -1.96
C LEU A 106 -23.90 -11.05 -1.22
N ARG A 107 -22.84 -11.38 -1.96
CA ARG A 107 -21.50 -11.59 -1.42
C ARG A 107 -20.71 -10.31 -1.58
N LEU A 108 -20.31 -9.73 -0.46
CA LEU A 108 -19.60 -8.46 -0.35
C LEU A 108 -18.13 -8.71 0.02
N ALA A 109 -17.26 -7.76 -0.34
CA ALA A 109 -15.84 -7.83 -0.02
C ALA A 109 -15.58 -7.79 1.49
N ASP A 110 -16.31 -6.91 2.20
CA ASP A 110 -16.02 -6.59 3.59
C ASP A 110 -17.27 -6.14 4.36
N GLU A 111 -17.10 -6.04 5.68
CA GLU A 111 -18.15 -5.71 6.64
C GLU A 111 -18.57 -4.23 6.60
N LYS A 112 -17.68 -3.31 6.22
CA LYS A 112 -18.02 -1.88 6.06
C LYS A 112 -18.95 -1.69 4.86
N THR A 113 -18.70 -2.40 3.76
CA THR A 113 -19.62 -2.43 2.61
C THR A 113 -20.99 -2.98 3.02
N ARG A 114 -21.06 -4.04 3.83
CA ARG A 114 -22.34 -4.56 4.36
C ARG A 114 -23.12 -3.53 5.16
N GLN A 115 -22.46 -2.82 6.07
CA GLN A 115 -23.10 -1.79 6.89
C GLN A 115 -23.65 -0.66 6.04
N ARG A 116 -22.91 -0.22 5.02
CA ARG A 116 -23.37 0.79 4.07
C ARG A 116 -24.60 0.34 3.28
N PHE A 117 -24.58 -0.88 2.73
CA PHE A 117 -25.76 -1.43 2.06
C PHE A 117 -26.97 -1.48 3.00
N HIS A 118 -26.74 -1.77 4.29
CA HIS A 118 -27.79 -1.77 5.32
C HIS A 118 -28.36 -0.38 5.58
N GLU A 119 -27.52 0.64 5.72
CA GLU A 119 -27.94 2.04 5.94
C GLU A 119 -28.73 2.61 4.75
N TYR A 120 -28.34 2.21 3.53
CA TYR A 120 -28.94 2.69 2.28
C TYR A 120 -29.90 1.66 1.64
N LEU A 121 -30.44 0.73 2.44
CA LEU A 121 -31.40 -0.28 1.97
C LEU A 121 -32.57 0.27 1.13
N PRO A 122 -33.19 1.42 1.48
CA PRO A 122 -34.27 1.97 0.66
C PRO A 122 -33.85 2.27 -0.78
N GLU A 123 -32.63 2.77 -0.98
CA GLU A 123 -32.10 3.08 -2.31
C GLU A 123 -31.74 1.80 -3.08
N ILE A 124 -31.07 0.85 -2.40
CA ILE A 124 -30.78 -0.48 -2.96
C ILE A 124 -32.06 -1.15 -3.44
N ARG A 125 -33.11 -1.13 -2.60
CA ARG A 125 -34.41 -1.71 -2.93
C ARG A 125 -35.04 -1.04 -4.15
N SER A 126 -34.99 0.29 -4.24
CA SER A 126 -35.49 1.04 -5.39
C SER A 126 -34.77 0.66 -6.69
N ARG A 127 -33.43 0.66 -6.67
CA ARG A 127 -32.59 0.26 -7.82
C ARG A 127 -32.89 -1.17 -8.26
N MET A 128 -33.03 -2.10 -7.32
CA MET A 128 -33.40 -3.49 -7.59
C MET A 128 -34.79 -3.61 -8.23
N LEU A 129 -35.80 -2.93 -7.68
CA LEU A 129 -37.15 -2.97 -8.23
C LEU A 129 -37.20 -2.48 -9.68
N LEU A 130 -36.50 -1.38 -9.99
CA LEU A 130 -36.41 -0.84 -11.35
C LEU A 130 -35.66 -1.76 -12.32
N LEU A 131 -34.60 -2.42 -11.85
CA LEU A 131 -33.87 -3.41 -12.65
C LEU A 131 -34.74 -4.62 -12.96
N LEU A 132 -35.40 -5.17 -11.95
CA LEU A 132 -36.22 -6.37 -12.06
C LEU A 132 -37.48 -6.14 -12.90
N SER A 133 -38.10 -4.96 -12.82
CA SER A 133 -39.30 -4.63 -13.62
C SER A 133 -39.03 -4.54 -15.13
N ARG A 134 -37.77 -4.41 -15.52
CA ARG A 134 -37.34 -4.34 -16.94
C ARG A 134 -36.98 -5.69 -17.53
N GLN A 135 -37.00 -6.75 -16.71
CA GLN A 135 -36.62 -8.09 -17.16
C GLN A 135 -37.74 -8.76 -17.95
N LYS A 136 -37.34 -9.64 -18.87
CA LYS A 136 -38.25 -10.44 -19.69
C LYS A 136 -38.33 -11.86 -19.15
N SER A 137 -39.52 -12.40 -19.01
CA SER A 137 -39.75 -13.75 -18.49
C SER A 137 -39.10 -14.82 -19.37
N ALA A 138 -39.12 -14.64 -20.68
CA ALA A 138 -38.52 -15.56 -21.64
C ALA A 138 -37.00 -15.70 -21.43
N GLU A 139 -36.33 -14.62 -21.05
CA GLU A 139 -34.90 -14.65 -20.73
C GLU A 139 -34.67 -15.32 -19.37
N LEU A 140 -35.47 -14.95 -18.37
CA LEU A 140 -35.37 -15.47 -17.00
C LEU A 140 -35.71 -16.96 -16.87
N ALA A 141 -36.45 -17.53 -17.82
CA ALA A 141 -36.74 -18.95 -17.89
C ALA A 141 -35.48 -19.80 -18.12
N HIS A 142 -34.43 -19.22 -18.71
CA HIS A 142 -33.18 -19.91 -19.04
C HIS A 142 -32.05 -19.53 -18.08
N ASP A 143 -31.13 -20.47 -17.82
CA ASP A 143 -30.01 -20.23 -16.89
C ASP A 143 -29.08 -19.11 -17.35
N ASN A 144 -28.88 -18.97 -18.67
CA ASN A 144 -28.13 -17.86 -19.23
C ASN A 144 -28.75 -16.49 -18.88
N GLY A 145 -30.08 -16.38 -18.87
CA GLY A 145 -30.75 -15.14 -18.48
C GLY A 145 -30.63 -14.85 -16.99
N LYS A 146 -30.68 -15.88 -16.15
CA LYS A 146 -30.41 -15.73 -14.70
C LYS A 146 -28.98 -15.26 -14.44
N LEU A 147 -27.98 -15.83 -15.14
CA LEU A 147 -26.59 -15.40 -15.04
C LEU A 147 -26.38 -13.96 -15.52
N ARG A 148 -27.08 -13.53 -16.59
CA ARG A 148 -27.10 -12.13 -17.02
C ARG A 148 -27.70 -11.24 -15.93
N LEU A 149 -28.84 -11.61 -15.37
CA LEU A 149 -29.47 -10.86 -14.28
C LEU A 149 -28.54 -10.73 -13.07
N MET A 150 -27.79 -11.77 -12.70
CA MET A 150 -26.79 -11.66 -11.61
C MET A 150 -25.73 -10.59 -11.92
N ASN A 151 -25.26 -10.52 -13.16
CA ASN A 151 -24.31 -9.49 -13.59
C ASN A 151 -24.95 -8.09 -13.60
N ASP A 152 -26.18 -7.97 -14.10
CA ASP A 152 -26.89 -6.70 -14.12
C ASP A 152 -27.17 -6.18 -12.71
N ILE A 153 -27.49 -7.06 -11.76
CA ILE A 153 -27.62 -6.72 -10.33
C ILE A 153 -26.29 -6.17 -9.80
N LYS A 154 -25.17 -6.86 -10.05
CA LYS A 154 -23.84 -6.35 -9.64
C LYS A 154 -23.60 -4.97 -10.22
N GLN A 155 -23.78 -4.79 -11.52
CA GLN A 155 -23.53 -3.51 -12.19
C GLN A 155 -24.46 -2.39 -11.68
N THR A 156 -25.72 -2.70 -11.37
CA THR A 156 -26.70 -1.72 -10.87
C THR A 156 -26.40 -1.26 -9.45
N LEU A 157 -25.85 -2.15 -8.62
CA LEU A 157 -25.56 -1.88 -7.21
C LEU A 157 -24.11 -1.49 -6.94
N SER A 158 -23.21 -1.63 -7.91
CA SER A 158 -21.80 -1.20 -7.79
C SER A 158 -21.62 0.31 -7.59
N PRO A 159 -22.35 1.20 -8.30
CA PRO A 159 -22.19 2.64 -8.13
C PRO A 159 -22.41 3.07 -6.68
N THR A 160 -21.55 3.95 -6.19
CA THR A 160 -21.64 4.45 -4.80
C THR A 160 -23.04 4.98 -4.44
N LEU A 161 -23.43 4.76 -3.18
CA LEU A 161 -24.63 5.33 -2.56
C LEU A 161 -24.33 6.68 -1.88
N VAL A 162 -23.04 6.99 -1.70
CA VAL A 162 -22.56 8.19 -1.03
C VAL A 162 -21.84 9.07 -2.05
N PRO A 163 -22.29 10.31 -2.28
CA PRO A 163 -21.60 11.24 -3.16
C PRO A 163 -20.14 11.44 -2.73
N GLY A 164 -19.21 11.24 -3.67
CA GLY A 164 -17.77 11.47 -3.45
C GLY A 164 -16.98 10.28 -2.91
N GLU A 165 -17.62 9.14 -2.67
CA GLU A 165 -16.94 7.90 -2.31
C GLU A 165 -16.72 6.97 -3.52
N PRO A 166 -15.73 6.06 -3.45
CA PRO A 166 -15.53 5.07 -4.51
C PRO A 166 -16.70 4.08 -4.61
N ASP A 167 -16.80 3.45 -5.78
CA ASP A 167 -17.78 2.40 -6.04
C ASP A 167 -17.62 1.20 -5.10
N GLN A 168 -18.74 0.55 -4.86
CA GLN A 168 -18.84 -0.57 -3.94
C GLN A 168 -18.53 -1.87 -4.66
N VAL A 169 -17.81 -2.77 -3.99
CA VAL A 169 -17.40 -4.05 -4.57
C VAL A 169 -18.35 -5.15 -4.15
N ILE A 170 -19.13 -5.65 -5.11
CA ILE A 170 -19.98 -6.83 -4.94
C ILE A 170 -19.27 -8.01 -5.62
N THR A 171 -18.81 -8.96 -4.81
CA THR A 171 -18.08 -10.13 -5.30
C THR A 171 -19.00 -11.13 -6.00
N ASP A 172 -20.24 -11.29 -5.55
CA ASP A 172 -21.21 -12.17 -6.19
C ASP A 172 -22.66 -11.87 -5.80
N VAL A 173 -23.58 -12.43 -6.58
CA VAL A 173 -25.03 -12.36 -6.36
C VAL A 173 -25.57 -13.77 -6.39
N LEU A 174 -26.28 -14.18 -5.34
CA LEU A 174 -26.81 -15.52 -5.20
C LEU A 174 -28.34 -15.46 -5.17
N PHE A 175 -29.00 -16.24 -6.02
CA PHE A 175 -30.45 -16.43 -5.92
C PHE A 175 -30.76 -17.51 -4.88
N THR A 176 -31.48 -17.13 -3.83
CA THR A 176 -31.93 -18.04 -2.76
C THR A 176 -33.37 -18.50 -2.96
N THR A 177 -34.15 -17.75 -3.75
CA THR A 177 -35.47 -18.15 -4.22
C THR A 177 -35.71 -17.55 -5.60
N PHE A 178 -36.30 -18.31 -6.51
CA PHE A 178 -36.62 -17.84 -7.86
C PHE A 178 -37.87 -18.52 -8.36
N ILE A 179 -38.98 -17.79 -8.38
CA ILE A 179 -40.28 -18.29 -8.81
C ILE A 179 -40.80 -17.35 -9.91
N LEU A 180 -41.13 -17.95 -11.04
CA LEU A 180 -41.75 -17.28 -12.17
C LEU A 180 -43.15 -17.86 -12.35
N ARG A 181 -44.17 -17.01 -12.28
CA ARG A 181 -45.57 -17.36 -12.55
C ARG A 181 -46.02 -16.75 -13.87
#